data_AF-A0A1K1MMV7-F1
#
_entry.id   AF-A0A1K1MMV7-F1
#
_cell.length_a   1.000
_cell.length_b   1.000
_cell.length_c   1.000
_cell.angle_alpha   90.00
_cell.angle_beta   90.00
_cell.angle_gamma   90.00
#
_symmetry.space_group_name_H-M   'P 1'
#
loop_
_entity.id
_entity.type
_entity.pdbx_description
1 polymer ?
#
loop_
_entity_poly.entity_id
_entity_poly.type
_entity_poly.pdbx_seq_one_letter_code
_entity_poly.pdbx_strand_id
1 'polypeptide(L)' 'MTKKFYVSKSTEGNPAPELDRFQRIEKLNLLLSNGWTIKDYHETSEESWFLLEKPN' A
#
# COMPACT_ATOMS: atom_id res chain seq x y z
N MET A 1 -12.52 -8.02 -5.09
CA MET A 1 -12.20 -7.40 -3.77
C MET A 1 -11.29 -6.18 -3.94
N THR A 2 -11.34 -5.18 -3.06
CA THR A 2 -10.44 -4.00 -3.09
C THR A 2 -9.67 -3.82 -1.78
N LYS A 3 -8.47 -3.22 -1.84
CA LYS A 3 -7.58 -3.00 -0.69
C LYS A 3 -6.74 -1.74 -0.86
N LYS A 4 -6.62 -0.92 0.19
CA LYS A 4 -5.65 0.19 0.23
C LYS A 4 -4.28 -0.31 0.69
N PHE A 5 -3.22 0.04 -0.03
CA PHE A 5 -1.84 -0.27 0.32
C PHE A 5 -1.05 1.02 0.57
N TYR A 6 -0.84 1.35 1.84
CA TYR A 6 -0.16 2.58 2.25
C TYR A 6 1.36 2.52 2.03
N VAL A 7 1.91 3.55 1.41
CA VAL A 7 3.34 3.70 1.13
C VAL A 7 4.01 4.81 1.94
N SER A 8 3.26 5.72 2.56
CA SER A 8 3.75 6.65 3.60
C SER A 8 3.05 6.42 4.95
N LYS A 9 3.68 6.88 6.04
CA LYS A 9 3.10 6.82 7.39
C LYS A 9 2.14 7.99 7.56
N SER A 10 0.92 7.73 8.04
CA SER A 10 0.07 8.77 8.64
C SER A 10 0.74 9.28 9.92
N THR A 11 0.71 10.60 10.10
CA THR A 11 1.37 11.34 11.18
C THR A 11 0.72 11.18 12.55
N GLU A 12 -0.47 10.56 12.67
CA GLU A 12 -1.20 10.50 13.94
C GLU A 12 -1.27 9.08 14.55
N GLY A 13 -0.50 8.88 15.63
CA GLY A 13 -0.97 8.12 16.79
C GLY A 13 -0.42 6.71 17.01
N ASN A 14 0.13 6.03 16.01
CA ASN A 14 0.83 4.75 16.23
C ASN A 14 1.95 4.60 15.20
N PRO A 15 3.24 4.66 15.60
CA PRO A 15 4.34 4.49 14.66
C PRO A 15 4.20 3.10 14.03
N ALA A 16 3.87 3.07 12.74
CA ALA A 16 3.85 1.80 12.01
C ALA A 16 5.22 1.11 12.19
N PRO A 17 5.27 -0.24 12.27
CA PRO A 17 6.53 -0.98 12.24
C PRO A 17 7.41 -0.40 11.14
N GLU A 18 8.72 -0.27 11.38
CA GLU A 18 9.70 0.18 10.39
C GLU A 18 9.81 -0.83 9.24
N LEU A 19 8.73 -1.01 8.48
CA LEU A 19 8.85 -1.53 7.14
C LEU A 19 9.58 -0.45 6.37
N ASP A 20 10.87 -0.66 6.23
CA ASP A 20 11.72 0.11 5.34
C ASP A 20 11.10 0.10 3.94
N ARG A 21 11.43 1.11 3.13
CA ARG A 21 10.88 1.29 1.79
C ARG A 21 10.95 0.00 0.95
N PHE A 22 12.00 -0.80 1.14
CA PHE A 22 12.19 -2.07 0.44
C PHE A 22 11.18 -3.14 0.86
N GLN A 23 10.88 -3.28 2.15
CA GLN A 23 9.89 -4.26 2.62
C GLN A 23 8.46 -3.90 2.15
N ARG A 24 8.17 -2.62 1.99
CA ARG A 24 6.89 -2.17 1.38
C ARG A 24 6.82 -2.56 -0.08
N ILE A 25 7.91 -2.36 -0.83
CA ILE A 25 7.99 -2.77 -2.24
C ILE A 25 7.86 -4.29 -2.36
N GLU A 26 8.54 -5.08 -1.52
CA GLU A 26 8.41 -6.55 -1.52
C GLU A 26 6.98 -7.00 -1.26
N LYS A 27 6.31 -6.39 -0.28
CA LYS A 27 4.91 -6.72 0.05
C LYS A 27 3.95 -6.33 -1.07
N LEU A 28 4.18 -5.18 -1.72
CA LEU A 28 3.41 -4.77 -2.89
C LEU A 28 3.61 -5.80 -4.03
N ASN A 29 4.86 -6.13 -4.35
CA ASN A 29 5.19 -7.11 -5.38
C ASN A 29 4.54 -8.47 -5.11
N LEU A 30 4.57 -8.95 -3.85
CA LEU A 30 3.89 -10.19 -3.46
C LEU A 30 2.38 -10.12 -3.69
N LEU A 31 1.74 -8.98 -3.42
CA LEU A 31 0.32 -8.80 -3.71
C LEU A 31 0.06 -8.86 -5.22
N LEU A 32 0.88 -8.19 -6.02
CA LEU A 32 0.76 -8.21 -7.49
C LEU A 32 0.92 -9.63 -8.05
N SER A 33 1.93 -10.38 -7.57
CA SER A 33 2.13 -11.80 -7.94
C SER A 33 0.96 -12.70 -7.52
N ASN A 34 0.23 -12.33 -6.47
CA ASN A 34 -0.98 -13.05 -6.02
C ASN A 34 -2.26 -12.65 -6.79
N GLY A 35 -2.11 -11.94 -7.91
CA GLY A 35 -3.23 -11.57 -8.79
C GLY A 35 -3.97 -10.31 -8.35
N TRP A 36 -3.39 -9.49 -7.48
CA TRP A 36 -3.87 -8.14 -7.26
C TRP A 36 -3.36 -7.21 -8.38
N THR A 37 -4.14 -6.21 -8.73
CA THR A 37 -3.79 -5.17 -9.70
C THR A 37 -3.87 -3.81 -9.05
N ILE A 38 -2.97 -2.89 -9.42
CA ILE A 38 -3.07 -1.49 -9.01
C ILE A 38 -4.13 -0.83 -9.88
N LYS A 39 -5.20 -0.36 -9.26
CA LYS A 39 -6.29 0.35 -9.92
C LYS A 39 -6.05 1.86 -9.92
N ASP A 40 -5.51 2.40 -8.82
CA ASP A 40 -5.29 3.83 -8.65
C ASP A 40 -4.18 4.13 -7.64
N TYR A 41 -3.68 5.36 -7.66
CA TYR A 41 -2.74 5.91 -6.69
C TYR A 41 -3.30 7.21 -6.12
N HIS A 42 -3.32 7.30 -4.79
CA HIS A 42 -3.78 8.48 -4.08
C HIS A 42 -2.65 9.04 -3.23
N GLU A 43 -2.52 10.36 -3.29
CA GLU A 43 -1.54 11.13 -2.53
C GLU A 43 -2.19 12.38 -1.97
N THR A 44 -2.02 12.57 -0.67
CA THR A 44 -2.40 13.79 0.06
C THR A 44 -1.16 14.32 0.77
N SER A 45 -1.29 15.48 1.42
CA SER A 45 -0.22 16.05 2.25
C SER A 45 0.16 15.16 3.45
N GLU A 46 -0.67 14.18 3.81
CA GLU A 46 -0.52 13.38 5.04
C GLU A 46 -0.28 11.89 4.75
N GLU A 47 -0.78 11.37 3.62
CA GLU A 47 -0.68 9.95 3.29
C GLU A 47 -0.62 9.70 1.78
N SER A 48 0.01 8.60 1.41
CA SER A 48 0.00 8.09 0.05
C SER A 48 -0.21 6.58 0.05
N TRP A 49 -1.04 6.11 -0.87
CA TRP A 49 -1.46 4.72 -0.94
C TRP A 49 -1.91 4.29 -2.34
N PHE A 50 -1.77 3.00 -2.64
CA PHE A 50 -2.29 2.37 -3.86
C PHE A 50 -3.64 1.71 -3.61
N LEU A 51 -4.61 1.93 -4.49
CA LEU A 51 -5.83 1.14 -4.52
C LEU A 51 -5.56 -0.15 -5.29
N LEU A 52 -5.58 -1.27 -4.60
CA LEU A 52 -5.45 -2.59 -5.20
C LEU A 52 -6.83 -3.22 -5.41
N GLU A 53 -7.01 -3.90 -6.53
CA GLU A 53 -8.18 -4.72 -6.83
C GLU A 53 -7.75 -6.15 -7.11
N LYS A 54 -8.60 -7.12 -6.76
CA LYS A 54 -8.44 -8.51 -7.17
C LYS A 54 -9.76 -8.98 -7.76
N PRO A 55 -9.75 -9.52 -8.99
CA PRO A 55 -10.94 -10.18 -9.54
C PRO A 55 -11.39 -11.28 -8.59
N ASN A 56 -12.69 -11.33 -8.30
CA ASN A 56 -13.26 -12.45 -7.54
C ASN A 56 -13.26 -13.70 -8.41
#